data_AF-A0A2E4E306-F1
#
_entry.id   AF-A0A2E4E306-F1
#
_cell.length_a   1.000
_cell.length_b   1.000
_cell.length_c   1.000
_cell.angle_alpha   90.00
_cell.angle_beta   90.00
_cell.angle_gamma   90.00
#
_symmetry.space_group_name_H-M   'P 1'
#
loop_
_entity.id
_entity.type
_entity.pdbx_description
1 polymer ?
#
loop_
_entity_poly.entity_id
_entity_poly.type
_entity_poly.pdbx_seq_one_letter_code
_entity_poly.pdbx_strand_id
1 'polypeptide(L)' 'MKNKKLSLVDVNNKKFDVKNKIQFINHIKTFHASGTSFHEEDGHIIKIDDKLRELIKCYE' A
#
# COMPACT_ATOMS: atom_id res chain seq x y z
N MET A 1 19.71 6.39 -5.24
CA MET A 1 18.36 6.94 -4.93
C MET A 1 17.95 6.37 -3.59
N LYS A 2 17.65 7.20 -2.58
CA LYS A 2 17.43 6.74 -1.19
C LYS A 2 16.30 5.70 -1.16
N ASN A 3 16.56 4.52 -0.61
CA ASN A 3 15.57 3.48 -0.31
C ASN A 3 14.50 4.02 0.67
N LYS A 4 13.57 4.86 0.18
CA LYS A 4 12.41 5.31 0.95
C LYS A 4 11.57 4.08 1.27
N LYS A 5 11.49 3.74 2.55
CA LYS A 5 10.54 2.75 3.07
C LYS A 5 9.13 3.26 2.81
N LEU A 6 8.23 2.35 2.43
CA LEU A 6 6.81 2.66 2.32
C LEU A 6 6.17 2.22 3.64
N SER A 7 5.90 3.21 4.50
CA SER A 7 5.22 2.97 5.78
C SER A 7 3.74 3.28 5.62
N LEU A 8 2.88 2.32 5.94
CA LEU A 8 1.43 2.42 5.80
C LEU A 8 0.75 2.29 7.17
N VAL A 9 -0.54 2.65 7.21
CA VAL A 9 -1.40 2.48 8.38
C VAL A 9 -2.51 1.51 8.01
N ASP A 10 -2.70 0.49 8.82
CA ASP A 10 -3.78 -0.48 8.66
C ASP A 10 -5.12 0.06 9.22
N VAL A 11 -6.21 -0.67 8.99
CA VAL A 11 -7.56 -0.28 9.46
C VAL A 11 -7.71 -0.25 10.99
N ASN A 12 -6.80 -0.88 11.73
CA ASN A 12 -6.71 -0.85 13.19
C ASN A 12 -5.77 0.27 13.69
N ASN A 13 -5.40 1.22 12.83
CA ASN A 13 -4.46 2.31 13.12
C ASN A 13 -3.03 1.85 13.47
N LYS A 14 -2.62 0.63 13.10
CA LYS A 14 -1.23 0.19 13.30
C LYS A 14 -0.38 0.59 12.11
N LYS A 15 0.79 1.16 12.42
CA LYS A 15 1.81 1.50 11.42
C LYS A 15 2.68 0.29 11.14
N PHE A 16 2.98 0.05 9.87
CA PHE A 16 3.90 -1.00 9.46
C PHE A 16 4.66 -0.59 8.20
N ASP A 17 5.82 -1.23 8.00
CA ASP A 17 6.66 -1.00 6.83
C ASP A 17 6.44 -2.11 5.80
N VAL A 18 6.12 -1.74 4.57
CA VAL A 18 6.00 -2.68 3.46
C VAL A 18 7.40 -3.20 3.10
N LYS A 19 7.63 -4.49 3.32
CA LYS A 19 8.93 -5.16 3.10
C LYS A 19 9.42 -5.01 1.66
N ASN A 20 8.52 -5.20 0.68
CA ASN A 20 8.83 -5.05 -0.74
C ASN A 20 7.82 -4.11 -1.43
N LYS A 21 8.12 -2.81 -1.37
CA LYS A 21 7.25 -1.77 -1.94
C LYS A 21 7.00 -1.92 -3.44
N ILE A 22 7.96 -2.42 -4.22
CA ILE A 22 7.79 -2.54 -5.68
C ILE A 22 6.75 -3.62 -6.00
N GLN A 23 6.89 -4.79 -5.37
CA GLN A 23 5.91 -5.87 -5.47
C GLN A 23 4.52 -5.39 -5.02
N PHE A 24 4.44 -4.69 -3.89
CA PHE A 24 3.19 -4.16 -3.37
C PHE A 24 2.53 -3.18 -4.34
N ILE A 25 3.26 -2.18 -4.84
CA ILE A 25 2.73 -1.19 -5.78
C ILE A 25 2.22 -1.86 -7.06
N ASN A 26 2.98 -2.81 -7.61
CA ASN A 26 2.55 -3.57 -8.79
C ASN A 26 1.30 -4.43 -8.50
N HIS A 27 1.21 -5.04 -7.32
CA HIS A 27 0.03 -5.81 -6.91
C HIS A 27 -1.21 -4.90 -6.82
N ILE A 28 -1.11 -3.77 -6.12
CA ILE A 28 -2.22 -2.83 -5.98
C ILE A 28 -2.67 -2.29 -7.33
N LYS A 29 -1.74 -1.97 -8.24
CA LYS A 29 -2.09 -1.52 -9.59
C LYS A 29 -2.78 -2.60 -10.43
N THR A 30 -2.39 -3.85 -10.28
CA THR A 30 -2.90 -4.95 -11.10
C THR A 30 -4.26 -5.45 -10.60
N PHE A 31 -4.40 -5.63 -9.28
CA PHE A 31 -5.57 -6.27 -8.68
C PHE A 31 -6.55 -5.30 -8.03
N HIS A 32 -6.09 -4.10 -7.69
CA HIS A 32 -6.89 -3.07 -7.00
C HIS A 32 -6.82 -1.74 -7.75
N ALA A 33 -6.91 -1.77 -9.08
CA ALA A 33 -6.73 -0.58 -9.92
C ALA A 33 -7.75 0.55 -9.65
N SER A 34 -8.94 0.22 -9.16
CA SER A 34 -10.04 1.17 -8.92
C SER A 34 -10.95 0.73 -7.78
N GLY A 35 -11.77 1.66 -7.27
CA GLY A 35 -12.77 1.38 -6.22
C GLY A 35 -12.16 1.26 -4.82
N THR A 36 -12.94 0.82 -3.85
CA THR A 36 -12.46 0.59 -2.49
C THR A 36 -12.43 -0.90 -2.19
N SER A 37 -11.30 -1.39 -1.67
CA SER A 37 -11.11 -2.81 -1.33
C SER A 37 -10.21 -2.95 -0.11
N PHE A 38 -10.30 -4.09 0.57
CA PHE A 38 -9.40 -4.44 1.66
C PHE A 38 -8.36 -5.43 1.16
N HIS A 39 -7.09 -5.19 1.52
CA HIS A 39 -5.95 -6.05 1.19
C HIS A 39 -5.23 -6.42 2.47
N GLU A 40 -4.88 -7.69 2.65
CA GLU A 40 -4.04 -8.12 3.76
C GLU A 40 -2.58 -8.18 3.32
N GLU A 41 -1.69 -7.51 4.05
CA GLU A 41 -0.25 -7.52 3.82
C GLU A 41 0.48 -7.77 5.15
N ASP A 42 1.25 -8.86 5.24
CA ASP A 42 2.01 -9.23 6.45
C ASP A 42 1.15 -9.27 7.74
N GLY A 43 -0.12 -9.66 7.64
CA GLY A 43 -1.07 -9.67 8.76
C GLY A 43 -1.71 -8.30 9.07
N HIS A 44 -1.47 -7.28 8.24
CA HIS A 44 -2.10 -5.97 8.33
C HIS A 44 -3.18 -5.81 7.27
N ILE A 45 -4.41 -5.49 7.68
CA ILE A 45 -5.50 -5.21 6.74
C ILE A 45 -5.46 -3.74 6.34
N ILE A 46 -5.20 -3.48 5.07
CA ILE A 46 -5.10 -2.14 4.48
C ILE A 46 -6.39 -1.86 3.72
N LYS A 47 -6.94 -0.67 3.90
CA LYS A 47 -7.97 -0.15 3.01
C LYS A 47 -7.30 0.48 1.79
N ILE A 48 -7.47 -0.12 0.62
CA ILE A 48 -7.05 0.44 -0.65
C ILE A 48 -8.14 1.36 -1.16
N ASP A 49 -7.93 2.66 -1.02
CA ASP A 49 -8.77 3.72 -1.59
C ASP A 49 -7.95 4.61 -2.53
N ASP A 50 -8.62 5.57 -3.18
CA ASP A 50 -7.97 6.49 -4.11
C ASP A 50 -6.85 7.32 -3.45
N LYS A 51 -7.01 7.72 -2.19
CA LYS A 51 -5.94 8.42 -1.44
C LYS A 51 -4.68 7.56 -1.30
N LEU A 52 -4.84 6.27 -0.97
CA LEU A 52 -3.71 5.36 -0.89
C LEU A 52 -3.05 5.18 -2.27
N ARG A 53 -3.86 5.04 -3.34
CA ARG A 53 -3.35 4.94 -4.72
C ARG A 53 -2.55 6.16 -5.14
N GLU A 54 -3.02 7.36 -4.79
CA GLU A 54 -2.29 8.59 -5.04
C GLU A 54 -0.99 8.67 -4.24
N LEU A 55 -1.02 8.25 -2.97
CA LEU A 55 0.17 8.20 -2.13
C LEU A 55 1.25 7.30 -2.73
N ILE A 56 0.89 6.10 -3.18
CA ILE A 56 1.86 5.15 -3.74
C ILE A 56 2.40 5.57 -5.12
N LYS A 57 1.66 6.36 -5.92
CA LYS A 57 2.17 6.95 -7.18
C LYS A 57 3.39 7.85 -6.94
N CYS A 58 3.49 8.48 -5.77
CA CYS A 58 4.65 9.31 -5.41
C CYS A 58 5.92 8.48 -5.10
N TYR A 59 5.81 7.14 -5.02
CA TYR A 59 6.90 6.22 -4.76
C TYR A 59 7.36 5.43 -6.00
N GLU A 60 6.74 5.66 -7.17
CA GLU A 60 7.27 5.27 -8.48
C GLU A 60 8.50 6.10 -8.86
#